data_AF-A0A8C1N615-F1
#
_entry.id   AF-A0A8C1N615-F1
#
_cell.length_a   1.000
_cell.length_b   1.000
_cell.length_c   1.000
_cell.angle_alpha   90.00
_cell.angle_beta   90.00
_cell.angle_gamma   90.00
#
_symmetry.space_group_name_H-M   'P 1'
#
loop_
_entity.id
_entity.type
_entity.pdbx_description
1 polymer ?
#
loop_
_entity_poly.entity_id
_entity_poly.type
_entity_poly.pdbx_seq_one_letter_code
_entity_poly.pdbx_strand_id
1 'polypeptide(L)' 'MARDMSDKEILKMELEQLQKEVKNTREPVSKTAKEICEWVEAQAAEDPLIKGVPEDKNPFKDKGGCIIT' A
#
# COMPACT_ATOMS: atom_id res chain seq x y z
N MET A 1 -8.94 26.01 -1.42
CA MET A 1 -9.00 25.47 -0.03
C MET A 1 -7.74 25.80 0.75
N ALA A 2 -6.54 25.26 0.42
CA ALA A 2 -5.29 25.67 1.08
C ALA A 2 -4.58 26.87 0.43
N ARG A 3 -4.90 27.19 -0.83
CA ARG A 3 -4.27 28.28 -1.60
C ARG A 3 -4.84 29.68 -1.33
N ASP A 4 -5.95 29.78 -0.60
CA ASP A 4 -6.67 31.03 -0.34
C ASP A 4 -6.45 31.56 1.10
N MET A 5 -5.65 30.86 1.90
CA MET A 5 -5.37 31.17 3.30
C MET A 5 -4.10 32.02 3.42
N SER A 6 -4.04 32.92 4.39
CA SER A 6 -2.81 33.67 4.66
C SER A 6 -1.70 32.75 5.17
N ASP A 7 -0.44 33.09 4.92
CA ASP A 7 0.73 32.31 5.38
C ASP A 7 0.68 32.02 6.90
N LYS A 8 0.16 32.99 7.68
CA LYS A 8 -0.02 32.85 9.13
C LYS A 8 -1.05 31.77 9.49
N GLU A 9 -2.10 31.62 8.70
CA GLU A 9 -3.13 30.62 8.94
C GLU A 9 -2.65 29.22 8.53
N ILE A 10 -1.91 29.12 7.43
CA ILE A 10 -1.27 27.88 7.00
C ILE A 10 -0.32 27.36 8.10
N LEU A 11 0.54 28.24 8.63
CA LEU A 11 1.47 27.87 9.70
C LEU A 11 0.77 27.45 11.00
N LYS A 12 -0.37 28.08 11.34
CA LYS A 12 -1.16 27.66 12.49
C LYS A 12 -1.74 26.27 12.29
N MET A 13 -2.30 25.99 11.11
CA MET A 13 -2.84 24.68 10.78
C MET A 13 -1.76 23.60 10.81
N GLU A 14 -0.57 23.88 10.28
CA GLU A 14 0.57 22.97 10.33
C GLU A 14 1.00 22.69 11.78
N LEU A 15 1.07 23.72 12.62
CA LEU A 15 1.42 23.58 14.03
C LEU A 15 0.38 22.71 14.78
N GLU A 16 -0.90 22.94 14.56
CA GLU A 16 -1.98 22.12 15.12
C GLU A 16 -1.89 20.66 14.68
N GLN A 17 -1.59 20.41 13.40
CA GLN A 17 -1.38 19.06 12.88
C GLN A 17 -0.16 18.38 13.52
N LEU A 18 0.97 19.07 13.62
CA LEU A 18 2.18 18.53 14.26
C LEU A 18 1.94 18.22 15.75
N GLN A 19 1.23 19.08 16.48
CA GLN A 19 0.85 18.83 17.87
C GLN A 19 -0.04 17.59 18.03
N LYS A 20 -0.88 17.29 17.03
CA LYS A 20 -1.69 16.07 17.00
C LYS A 20 -0.82 14.85 16.70
N GLU A 21 0.05 14.92 15.70
CA GLU A 21 0.91 13.81 15.27
C GLU A 21 1.94 13.39 16.33
N VAL A 22 2.47 14.35 17.10
CA VAL A 22 3.41 14.05 18.21
C VAL A 22 2.78 13.17 19.27
N LYS A 23 1.47 13.29 19.51
CA LYS A 23 0.73 12.50 20.50
C LYS A 23 0.42 11.08 20.05
N ASN A 24 0.72 10.71 18.80
CA ASN A 24 0.50 9.35 18.32
C ASN A 24 1.47 8.38 19.00
N THR A 25 0.91 7.37 19.67
CA THR A 25 1.66 6.27 20.24
C THR A 25 2.33 5.47 19.11
N ARG A 26 3.64 5.28 19.22
CA ARG A 26 4.43 4.49 18.26
C ARG A 26 4.69 3.10 18.83
N GLU A 27 4.55 2.09 17.98
CA GLU A 27 5.00 0.74 18.31
C GLU A 27 6.50 0.57 17.97
N PRO A 28 7.22 -0.32 18.67
CA PRO A 28 8.61 -0.58 18.34
C PRO A 28 8.74 -1.23 16.97
N VAL A 29 9.69 -0.74 16.17
CA VAL A 29 9.94 -1.24 14.81
C VAL A 29 10.22 -2.74 14.82
N SER A 30 10.93 -3.25 15.82
CA SER A 30 11.22 -4.68 15.97
C SER A 30 9.97 -5.56 16.07
N LYS A 31 8.88 -5.06 16.65
CA LYS A 31 7.59 -5.76 16.72
C LYS A 31 6.89 -5.70 15.36
N THR A 32 6.66 -4.50 14.84
CA THR A 32 5.92 -4.29 13.60
C THR A 32 6.59 -4.95 12.39
N ALA A 33 7.91 -4.91 12.29
CA ALA A 33 8.65 -5.55 11.20
C ALA A 33 8.51 -7.07 11.25
N LYS A 34 8.53 -7.67 12.45
CA LYS A 34 8.33 -9.11 12.61
C LYS A 34 6.93 -9.53 12.17
N GLU A 35 5.90 -8.80 12.61
CA GLU A 35 4.50 -9.08 12.22
C GLU A 35 4.29 -8.96 10.70
N ILE A 36 4.90 -7.95 10.07
CA ILE A 36 4.85 -7.78 8.61
C ILE A 36 5.52 -8.97 7.91
N CYS A 37 6.72 -9.38 8.35
CA CYS A 37 7.40 -10.53 7.77
C CYS A 37 6.58 -11.81 7.91
N GLU A 38 6.05 -12.10 9.10
CA GLU A 38 5.22 -13.29 9.35
C GLU A 38 3.97 -13.31 8.46
N TRP A 39 3.32 -12.15 8.29
CA TRP A 39 2.16 -12.03 7.42
C TRP A 39 2.52 -12.27 5.94
N VAL A 40 3.61 -11.66 5.46
CA VAL A 40 4.07 -11.84 4.08
C VAL A 40 4.45 -13.30 3.82
N GLU A 41 5.19 -13.94 4.72
CA GLU A 41 5.58 -15.35 4.59
C GLU A 41 4.37 -16.29 4.56
N ALA A 42 3.35 -16.02 5.39
CA ALA A 42 2.11 -16.79 5.40
C ALA A 42 1.31 -16.67 4.09
N GLN A 43 1.36 -15.50 3.44
CA GLN A 43 0.60 -15.22 2.20
C GLN A 43 1.41 -15.49 0.92
N ALA A 44 2.74 -15.56 1.00
CA ALA A 44 3.62 -15.74 -0.15
C ALA A 44 3.37 -17.05 -0.94
N ALA A 45 2.81 -18.07 -0.28
CA ALA A 45 2.44 -19.31 -0.95
C ALA A 45 1.20 -19.16 -1.87
N GLU A 46 0.33 -18.20 -1.56
CA GLU A 46 -0.90 -17.92 -2.30
C GLU A 46 -0.71 -16.79 -3.32
N ASP A 47 0.43 -16.08 -3.26
CA ASP A 47 0.74 -14.98 -4.17
C ASP A 47 0.99 -15.50 -5.61
N PRO A 48 0.10 -15.16 -6.57
CA PRO A 48 0.20 -15.64 -7.94
C PRO A 48 1.42 -15.08 -8.69
N LEU A 49 1.97 -13.93 -8.26
CA LEU A 49 3.17 -13.32 -8.83
C LEU A 49 4.46 -13.94 -8.29
N ILE A 50 4.42 -14.56 -7.11
CA ILE A 50 5.56 -15.27 -6.53
C ILE A 50 5.61 -16.72 -7.02
N LYS A 51 4.49 -17.44 -6.97
CA LYS A 51 4.43 -18.87 -7.37
C LYS A 51 4.18 -19.10 -8.85
N GLY A 52 3.67 -18.10 -9.56
CA GLY A 52 3.19 -18.22 -10.93
C GLY A 52 1.77 -18.75 -10.99
N VAL A 53 1.03 -18.32 -12.01
CA VAL A 53 -0.36 -18.71 -12.24
C VAL A 53 -0.41 -19.74 -13.37
N PRO A 54 -1.11 -20.87 -13.20
CA PRO A 54 -1.38 -21.78 -14.31
C PRO A 54 -2.07 -21.02 -15.46
N GLU A 55 -1.71 -21.32 -16.72
CA GLU A 55 -2.22 -20.61 -17.89
C GLU A 55 -3.75 -20.61 -17.98
N ASP A 56 -4.40 -21.70 -17.56
CA ASP A 56 -5.87 -21.81 -17.56
C ASP A 56 -6.58 -20.94 -16.52
N LYS A 57 -5.86 -20.54 -15.47
CA LYS A 57 -6.36 -19.65 -14.42
C LYS A 57 -5.90 -18.20 -14.60
N ASN A 58 -4.97 -17.95 -15.53
CA ASN A 58 -4.47 -16.61 -15.80
C ASN A 58 -5.49 -15.84 -16.65
N PRO A 59 -6.14 -14.78 -16.13
CA PRO A 59 -7.09 -13.99 -16.89
C PRO A 59 -6.44 -13.21 -18.06
N PHE A 60 -5.10 -13.10 -18.05
CA PHE A 60 -4.30 -12.46 -19.10
C PHE A 60 -3.67 -13.45 -20.07
N LYS A 61 -4.09 -14.73 -20.07
CA LYS A 61 -3.61 -15.68 -21.09
C LYS A 61 -3.96 -15.18 -22.49
N ASP A 62 -3.07 -15.42 -23.45
CA ASP A 62 -3.27 -15.05 -24.85
C ASP A 62 -4.63 -15.55 -25.34
N LYS A 63 -5.50 -14.62 -25.73
CA LYS A 63 -6.73 -14.98 -26.44
C LYS A 63 -6.30 -15.38 -27.83
N GLY A 64 -6.21 -16.69 -28.07
CA GLY A 64 -5.80 -17.29 -29.34
C GLY A 64 -6.32 -16.47 -30.52
N GLY A 65 -5.39 -16.08 -31.41
CA GLY A 65 -5.64 -15.16 -32.51
C GLY A 65 -6.89 -15.53 -33.29
N CYS A 66 -7.71 -14.53 -33.59
CA CYS A 66 -8.88 -14.66 -34.45
C CYS A 66 -8.43 -15.25 -35.80
N ILE A 67 -8.78 -16.52 -36.06
CA ILE A 67 -8.61 -17.13 -37.37
C ILE A 67 -9.76 -16.62 -38.23
N ILE A 68 -9.47 -15.68 -39.12
CA ILE A 68 -10.37 -15.29 -40.19
C ILE A 68 -10.20 -16.33 -41.30
N THR A 69 -10.94 -17.43 -41.22
CA THR A 69 -11.23 -18.31 -42.37
C THR A 69 -12.37 -17.73 -43.20
#